data_AF-A0A1B1N625-F1
#
_entry.id   AF-A0A1B1N625-F1
#
_cell.length_a   1.000
_cell.length_b   1.000
_cell.length_c   1.000
_cell.angle_alpha   90.00
_cell.angle_beta   90.00
_cell.angle_gamma   90.00
#
_symmetry.space_group_name_H-M   'P 1'
#
loop_
_entity.id
_entity.type
_entity.pdbx_description
1 polymer ?
#
loop_
_entity_poly.entity_id
_entity_poly.type
_entity_poly.pdbx_seq_one_letter_code
_entity_poly.pdbx_strand_id
1 'polypeptide(L)'
;MTINRTILVGSALLLTLMMSACGRPEASDGNQAGVGSNAEADASQNSPNGPAASAVPSAEPNDPSAPAASEQPGAGNSAAPSSNEDTGAEEGGSGEILIIIDQTPKPTAEVRSFDFSIQKVPEGYTLQEMQWVSDKNNISNTPQEALQNGQTGADGFYISGDGQFSGFFYPEDMKGEKGQVIFQFQNDQGQELSWKKEIELK
;
A
#
# COMPACT_ATOMS: atom_id res chain seq x y z
N MET A 1 46.27 21.26 -11.73
CA MET A 1 46.73 20.82 -10.38
C MET A 1 46.98 22.06 -9.55
N THR A 2 46.01 22.49 -8.75
CA THR A 2 46.17 23.61 -7.82
C THR A 2 45.36 23.29 -6.57
N ILE A 3 46.03 23.26 -5.41
CA ILE A 3 45.48 22.75 -4.15
C ILE A 3 45.29 23.96 -3.23
N ASN A 4 44.06 24.22 -2.81
CA ASN A 4 43.79 25.12 -1.68
C ASN A 4 43.44 24.28 -0.45
N ARG A 5 44.15 24.52 0.66
CA ARG A 5 44.24 23.63 1.82
C ARG A 5 44.24 24.46 3.11
N THR A 6 43.49 24.02 4.14
CA THR A 6 43.55 24.56 5.53
C THR A 6 42.92 25.98 5.67
N ILE A 7 42.22 26.45 6.72
CA ILE A 7 42.41 26.49 8.19
C ILE A 7 41.02 26.75 8.88
N LEU A 8 40.69 26.51 10.16
CA LEU A 8 41.03 25.50 11.20
C LEU A 8 40.28 25.84 12.54
N VAL A 9 39.39 24.97 13.04
CA VAL A 9 38.84 24.90 14.44
C VAL A 9 37.94 26.04 14.99
N GLY A 10 36.88 25.66 15.73
CA GLY A 10 36.13 26.50 16.67
C GLY A 10 35.26 25.66 17.61
N SER A 11 35.70 25.44 18.85
CA SER A 11 35.08 24.51 19.83
C SER A 11 34.00 25.14 20.74
N ALA A 12 33.39 24.26 21.56
CA ALA A 12 32.58 24.50 22.77
C ALA A 12 31.06 24.62 22.53
N LEU A 13 30.22 23.67 22.97
CA LEU A 13 29.98 23.14 24.33
C LEU A 13 29.13 24.09 25.20
N LEU A 14 27.85 23.74 25.38
CA LEU A 14 27.15 23.99 26.64
C LEU A 14 26.17 22.83 26.93
N LEU A 15 26.42 22.10 28.02
CA LEU A 15 25.43 21.17 28.60
C LEU A 15 24.42 21.97 29.42
N THR A 16 23.15 21.58 29.36
CA THR A 16 22.14 22.00 30.34
C THR A 16 21.37 20.77 30.82
N LEU A 17 21.88 20.10 31.86
CA LEU A 17 21.03 19.28 32.74
C LEU A 17 20.33 20.21 33.74
N MET A 18 19.07 19.94 34.07
CA MET A 18 18.68 19.59 35.44
C MET A 18 17.31 18.89 35.47
N MET A 19 17.13 18.02 36.46
CA MET A 19 15.95 17.17 36.63
C MET A 19 14.84 17.86 37.42
N SER A 20 13.62 17.34 37.33
CA SER A 20 12.66 17.36 38.44
C SER A 20 11.65 16.21 38.33
N ALA A 21 11.86 15.18 39.16
CA ALA A 21 10.87 14.17 39.47
C ALA A 21 10.54 14.29 40.96
N CYS A 22 9.27 14.52 41.29
CA CYS A 22 8.66 14.28 42.61
C CYS A 22 7.15 14.53 42.50
N GLY A 23 6.33 13.48 42.70
CA GLY A 23 4.88 13.62 42.77
C GLY A 23 4.39 13.89 44.19
N ARG A 24 3.09 14.16 44.33
CA ARG A 24 2.32 13.97 45.58
C ARG A 24 0.84 13.68 45.26
N PRO A 25 0.11 13.01 46.18
CA PRO A 25 -1.24 12.53 45.92
C PRO A 25 -2.30 13.54 46.38
N GLU A 26 -3.46 13.51 45.75
CA GLU A 26 -4.71 13.95 46.36
C GLU A 26 -5.78 12.87 46.18
N ALA A 27 -6.14 12.25 47.30
CA ALA A 27 -7.46 11.67 47.48
C ALA A 27 -8.29 12.70 48.25
N SER A 28 -9.56 12.89 47.86
CA SER A 28 -10.51 13.61 48.70
C SER A 28 -11.92 13.01 48.54
N ASP A 29 -12.52 12.68 49.67
CA ASP A 29 -13.86 12.13 49.85
C ASP A 29 -14.98 13.06 49.34
N GLY A 30 -16.16 12.50 49.05
CA GLY A 30 -17.32 13.32 48.65
C GLY A 30 -18.63 12.58 48.36
N ASN A 31 -19.05 11.63 49.19
CA ASN A 31 -20.31 10.89 49.03
C ASN A 31 -21.57 11.77 49.24
N GLN A 32 -22.51 11.82 48.27
CA GLN A 32 -23.95 11.83 48.59
C GLN A 32 -24.89 11.38 47.44
N ALA A 33 -25.53 10.23 47.68
CA ALA A 33 -26.89 9.78 47.30
C ALA A 33 -27.73 10.48 46.21
N GLY A 34 -28.37 9.66 45.33
CA GLY A 34 -29.73 9.97 44.86
C GLY A 34 -30.24 9.37 43.54
N VAL A 35 -30.86 8.18 43.59
CA VAL A 35 -32.02 7.72 42.77
C VAL A 35 -31.91 7.65 41.22
N GLY A 36 -32.19 6.48 40.62
CA GLY A 36 -32.78 6.46 39.25
C GLY A 36 -32.44 5.32 38.26
N SER A 37 -32.83 4.08 38.57
CA SER A 37 -33.43 3.08 37.64
C SER A 37 -33.04 3.00 36.14
N ASN A 38 -32.42 1.87 35.71
CA ASN A 38 -33.13 0.73 35.06
C ASN A 38 -32.22 -0.25 34.29
N ALA A 39 -32.57 -1.56 34.34
CA ALA A 39 -32.27 -2.64 33.36
C ALA A 39 -30.78 -2.98 33.10
N GLU A 40 -30.22 -4.16 33.42
CA GLU A 40 -30.68 -5.57 33.33
C GLU A 40 -31.15 -5.99 31.91
N ALA A 41 -30.75 -7.13 31.34
CA ALA A 41 -30.34 -8.37 31.99
C ALA A 41 -29.10 -9.06 31.37
N ASP A 42 -28.48 -9.90 32.19
CA ASP A 42 -27.37 -10.80 31.87
C ASP A 42 -27.85 -12.15 31.29
N ALA A 43 -26.86 -12.88 30.76
CA ALA A 43 -26.86 -14.11 29.98
C ALA A 43 -27.55 -15.38 30.53
N SER A 44 -27.51 -16.42 29.66
CA SER A 44 -27.17 -17.83 29.96
C SER A 44 -28.25 -18.93 29.92
N GLN A 45 -28.07 -19.78 28.89
CA GLN A 45 -28.00 -21.26 28.92
C GLN A 45 -29.28 -22.14 29.11
N ASN A 46 -29.58 -22.93 28.06
CA ASN A 46 -29.38 -24.40 27.98
C ASN A 46 -30.56 -25.18 27.29
N SER A 47 -30.19 -26.26 26.58
CA SER A 47 -31.07 -27.30 25.97
C SER A 47 -31.40 -28.42 27.01
N PRO A 48 -32.01 -29.62 26.72
CA PRO A 48 -32.46 -30.22 25.43
C PRO A 48 -33.79 -31.05 25.45
N ASN A 49 -34.32 -31.44 24.26
CA ASN A 49 -34.87 -32.79 23.91
C ASN A 49 -35.52 -32.82 22.49
N GLY A 50 -35.50 -33.98 21.80
CA GLY A 50 -36.17 -34.24 20.50
C GLY A 50 -37.46 -35.08 20.63
N PRO A 51 -37.87 -35.93 19.64
CA PRO A 51 -37.34 -36.17 18.29
C PRO A 51 -38.42 -36.33 17.16
N ALA A 52 -37.99 -36.80 15.98
CA ALA A 52 -38.73 -37.52 14.91
C ALA A 52 -39.59 -36.76 13.85
N ALA A 53 -39.18 -36.88 12.57
CA ALA A 53 -39.96 -37.52 11.49
C ALA A 53 -39.11 -37.69 10.20
N SER A 54 -39.33 -38.78 9.46
CA SER A 54 -38.56 -39.16 8.26
C SER A 54 -39.19 -38.67 6.95
N ALA A 55 -38.38 -38.46 5.89
CA ALA A 55 -38.53 -39.15 4.59
C ALA A 55 -37.52 -38.67 3.53
N VAL A 56 -36.93 -39.63 2.81
CA VAL A 56 -36.31 -39.46 1.47
C VAL A 56 -37.16 -40.29 0.48
N PRO A 57 -37.18 -39.97 -0.82
CA PRO A 57 -36.44 -40.86 -1.74
C PRO A 57 -35.80 -40.18 -2.96
N SER A 58 -34.88 -40.93 -3.59
CA SER A 58 -34.08 -40.58 -4.76
C SER A 58 -34.82 -40.67 -6.10
N ALA A 59 -34.29 -40.00 -7.12
CA ALA A 59 -34.18 -40.52 -8.50
C ALA A 59 -33.03 -39.83 -9.25
N GLU A 60 -32.36 -40.55 -10.14
CA GLU A 60 -31.13 -40.14 -10.86
C GLU A 60 -31.36 -40.14 -12.39
N PRO A 61 -30.33 -40.20 -13.28
CA PRO A 61 -30.03 -39.16 -14.27
C PRO A 61 -30.57 -39.43 -15.70
N ASN A 62 -30.52 -38.42 -16.60
CA ASN A 62 -30.49 -38.61 -18.07
C ASN A 62 -29.87 -37.41 -18.82
N ASP A 63 -28.80 -37.70 -19.59
CA ASP A 63 -28.27 -36.99 -20.78
C ASP A 63 -28.44 -38.02 -21.95
N PRO A 64 -28.24 -37.75 -23.27
CA PRO A 64 -27.97 -36.48 -23.96
C PRO A 64 -28.77 -36.26 -25.27
N SER A 65 -28.62 -35.09 -25.91
CA SER A 65 -28.76 -34.91 -27.38
C SER A 65 -28.25 -33.55 -27.90
N ALA A 66 -27.23 -33.59 -28.78
CA ALA A 66 -26.96 -32.57 -29.81
C ALA A 66 -27.74 -32.95 -31.11
N PRO A 67 -27.85 -32.14 -32.19
CA PRO A 67 -26.79 -31.39 -32.90
C PRO A 67 -27.25 -29.96 -33.32
N ALA A 68 -26.64 -29.15 -34.21
CA ALA A 68 -25.51 -29.31 -35.12
C ALA A 68 -24.76 -27.97 -35.37
N ALA A 69 -23.43 -28.08 -35.51
CA ALA A 69 -22.53 -27.46 -36.50
C ALA A 69 -22.89 -26.17 -37.28
N SER A 70 -21.94 -25.23 -37.27
CA SER A 70 -21.53 -24.39 -38.42
C SER A 70 -20.06 -23.95 -38.21
N GLU A 71 -19.27 -23.88 -39.28
CA GLU A 71 -17.80 -23.90 -39.22
C GLU A 71 -17.12 -22.51 -39.39
N GLN A 72 -16.05 -22.29 -38.62
CA GLN A 72 -14.70 -21.72 -38.93
C GLN A 72 -14.44 -21.13 -40.37
N PRO A 73 -13.49 -20.17 -40.63
CA PRO A 73 -12.36 -19.63 -39.82
C PRO A 73 -12.19 -18.09 -39.78
N GLY A 74 -11.21 -17.62 -38.98
CA GLY A 74 -10.60 -16.30 -39.18
C GLY A 74 -9.38 -16.04 -38.28
N ALA A 75 -8.19 -15.91 -38.87
CA ALA A 75 -6.96 -15.38 -38.23
C ALA A 75 -7.26 -14.10 -37.42
N GLY A 76 -6.69 -13.87 -36.24
CA GLY A 76 -5.31 -14.13 -35.88
C GLY A 76 -4.56 -12.80 -35.83
N ASN A 77 -4.44 -12.24 -34.63
CA ASN A 77 -3.34 -11.35 -34.25
C ASN A 77 -3.35 -11.18 -32.72
N SER A 78 -2.44 -11.88 -32.04
CA SER A 78 -2.08 -11.54 -30.67
C SER A 78 -1.37 -10.20 -30.69
N ALA A 79 -2.09 -9.13 -30.36
CA ALA A 79 -1.47 -7.83 -30.11
C ALA A 79 -0.64 -7.96 -28.82
N ALA A 80 0.68 -8.02 -28.96
CA ALA A 80 1.59 -7.90 -27.83
C ALA A 80 1.34 -6.56 -27.12
N PRO A 81 1.42 -6.50 -25.77
CA PRO A 81 1.41 -5.22 -25.09
C PRO A 81 2.56 -4.37 -25.61
N SER A 82 2.26 -3.14 -26.03
CA SER A 82 3.31 -2.19 -26.43
C SER A 82 4.02 -1.70 -25.19
N SER A 83 5.17 -2.32 -24.89
CA SER A 83 6.08 -1.92 -23.82
C SER A 83 6.53 -0.48 -24.03
N ASN A 84 5.89 0.46 -23.35
CA ASN A 84 6.39 1.82 -23.20
C ASN A 84 7.40 1.85 -22.05
N GLU A 85 8.47 1.05 -22.19
CA GLU A 85 9.59 0.90 -21.25
C GLU A 85 10.46 2.16 -21.24
N ASP A 86 9.92 3.19 -20.61
CA ASP A 86 10.68 4.34 -20.14
C ASP A 86 11.36 3.95 -18.82
N THR A 87 12.47 3.20 -18.95
CA THR A 87 13.26 2.68 -17.83
C THR A 87 14.16 3.79 -17.29
N GLY A 88 13.62 4.59 -16.37
CA GLY A 88 14.39 5.58 -15.61
C GLY A 88 15.43 4.86 -14.74
N ALA A 89 16.72 5.04 -15.03
CA ALA A 89 17.82 4.38 -14.34
C ALA A 89 19.06 5.29 -14.23
N GLU A 90 19.08 6.14 -13.21
CA GLU A 90 20.26 6.85 -12.67
C GLU A 90 20.02 7.06 -11.14
N GLU A 91 20.97 6.93 -10.22
CA GLU A 91 22.31 6.31 -10.24
C GLU A 91 22.59 5.81 -8.79
N GLY A 92 23.01 4.56 -8.60
CA GLY A 92 23.25 3.98 -7.26
C GLY A 92 23.87 2.59 -7.34
N GLY A 93 25.10 2.43 -6.82
CA GLY A 93 25.98 1.31 -7.18
C GLY A 93 25.58 -0.08 -6.65
N SER A 94 26.05 -1.12 -7.37
CA SER A 94 25.97 -2.56 -7.06
C SER A 94 24.57 -3.15 -6.91
N GLY A 95 23.96 -3.49 -8.04
CA GLY A 95 22.66 -4.14 -8.13
C GLY A 95 21.59 -3.16 -8.60
N GLU A 96 21.45 -3.04 -9.91
CA GLU A 96 20.46 -2.17 -10.54
C GLU A 96 19.05 -2.52 -10.08
N ILE A 97 18.39 -1.56 -9.44
CA ILE A 97 16.95 -1.60 -9.11
C ILE A 97 16.16 -1.39 -10.40
N LEU A 98 15.21 -2.28 -10.69
CA LEU A 98 14.32 -2.17 -11.85
C LEU A 98 12.88 -2.03 -11.39
N ILE A 99 12.27 -0.89 -11.69
CA ILE A 99 10.85 -0.62 -11.46
C ILE A 99 10.24 -0.15 -12.78
N ILE A 100 9.12 -0.77 -13.15
CA ILE A 100 8.32 -0.36 -14.30
C ILE A 100 7.13 0.46 -13.79
N ILE A 101 6.81 1.57 -14.46
CA ILE A 101 5.62 2.40 -14.21
C ILE A 101 4.70 2.27 -15.44
N ASP A 102 3.50 1.73 -15.26
CA ASP A 102 2.48 1.64 -16.31
C ASP A 102 1.44 2.76 -16.15
N GLN A 103 1.46 3.70 -17.09
CA GLN A 103 0.45 4.75 -17.27
C GLN A 103 -0.42 4.46 -18.50
N THR A 104 -0.76 3.20 -18.78
CA THR A 104 -1.72 2.84 -19.83
C THR A 104 -3.14 3.20 -19.36
N PRO A 105 -3.91 4.00 -20.12
CA PRO A 105 -5.28 4.37 -19.74
C PRO A 105 -6.14 3.13 -19.47
N LYS A 106 -6.72 3.05 -18.28
CA LYS A 106 -7.59 1.93 -17.89
C LYS A 106 -8.97 2.06 -18.56
N PRO A 107 -9.68 0.96 -18.88
CA PRO A 107 -10.97 1.02 -19.56
C PRO A 107 -12.05 1.82 -18.80
N THR A 108 -11.97 1.85 -17.48
CA THR A 108 -12.75 2.69 -16.59
C THR A 108 -12.05 4.04 -16.41
N ALA A 109 -12.36 5.00 -17.29
CA ALA A 109 -11.73 6.33 -17.32
C ALA A 109 -11.92 7.19 -16.04
N GLU A 110 -12.76 6.73 -15.10
CA GLU A 110 -12.96 7.33 -13.78
C GLU A 110 -11.85 6.96 -12.78
N VAL A 111 -11.10 5.89 -13.03
CA VAL A 111 -10.00 5.43 -12.18
C VAL A 111 -8.71 6.12 -12.61
N ARG A 112 -8.34 7.14 -11.84
CA ARG A 112 -7.07 7.87 -11.96
C ARG A 112 -5.98 7.13 -11.20
N SER A 113 -5.19 6.34 -11.92
CA SER A 113 -4.00 5.70 -11.36
C SER A 113 -2.92 5.43 -12.39
N PHE A 114 -1.71 5.22 -11.89
CA PHE A 114 -0.70 4.40 -12.57
C PHE A 114 -0.43 3.14 -11.75
N ASP A 115 -0.07 2.05 -12.43
CA ASP A 115 0.45 0.85 -11.77
C ASP A 115 1.99 0.91 -11.73
N PHE A 116 2.60 0.19 -10.78
CA PHE A 116 4.04 -0.05 -10.78
C PHE A 116 4.36 -1.52 -10.52
N SER A 117 5.56 -1.94 -10.91
CA SER A 117 6.07 -3.28 -10.63
C SER A 117 7.55 -3.24 -10.35
N ILE A 118 7.93 -3.63 -9.13
CA ILE A 118 9.31 -3.77 -8.70
C ILE A 118 9.81 -5.14 -9.19
N GLN A 119 10.57 -5.15 -10.28
CA GLN A 119 11.06 -6.39 -10.90
C GLN A 119 12.39 -6.86 -10.31
N LYS A 120 13.20 -5.94 -9.78
CA LYS A 120 14.54 -6.24 -9.26
C LYS A 120 14.93 -5.25 -8.17
N VAL A 121 15.46 -5.79 -7.08
CA VAL A 121 16.07 -5.07 -5.96
C VAL A 121 17.30 -5.87 -5.53
N PRO A 122 18.39 -5.24 -5.05
CA PRO A 122 19.52 -5.95 -4.47
C PRO A 122 19.12 -6.88 -3.32
N GLU A 123 19.85 -7.98 -3.17
CA GLU A 123 19.63 -8.94 -2.07
C GLU A 123 19.79 -8.25 -0.70
N GLY A 124 18.90 -8.57 0.23
CA GLY A 124 18.87 -8.00 1.58
C GLY A 124 18.27 -6.59 1.67
N TYR A 125 17.88 -5.95 0.57
CA TYR A 125 17.16 -4.68 0.57
C TYR A 125 15.64 -4.91 0.48
N THR A 126 14.90 -4.10 1.24
CA THR A 126 13.43 -4.14 1.31
C THR A 126 12.86 -2.74 1.10
N LEU A 127 11.68 -2.65 0.47
CA LEU A 127 11.00 -1.37 0.28
C LEU A 127 10.58 -0.80 1.64
N GLN A 128 10.90 0.46 1.90
CA GLN A 128 10.56 1.18 3.14
C GLN A 128 9.54 2.28 2.91
N GLU A 129 9.59 2.96 1.76
CA GLU A 129 8.77 4.14 1.48
C GLU A 129 8.56 4.33 -0.03
N MET A 130 7.38 4.83 -0.39
CA MET A 130 7.01 5.26 -1.73
C MET A 130 6.57 6.72 -1.66
N GLN A 131 7.09 7.57 -2.54
CA GLN A 131 6.75 8.99 -2.55
C GLN A 131 6.37 9.49 -3.95
N TRP A 132 5.40 10.40 -4.00
CA TRP A 132 5.13 11.30 -5.11
C TRP A 132 5.49 12.72 -4.67
N VAL A 133 6.39 13.37 -5.41
CA VAL A 133 6.86 14.72 -5.08
C VAL A 133 6.75 15.62 -6.31
N SER A 134 5.99 16.70 -6.19
CA SER A 134 5.84 17.76 -7.21
C SER A 134 5.97 19.14 -6.57
N ASP A 135 5.82 20.20 -7.38
CA ASP A 135 5.74 21.59 -6.89
C ASP A 135 4.51 21.86 -5.99
N LYS A 136 3.50 21.00 -6.04
CA LYS A 136 2.20 21.19 -5.35
C LYS A 136 1.94 20.17 -4.26
N ASN A 137 2.36 18.92 -4.49
CA ASN A 137 1.99 17.77 -3.66
C ASN A 137 3.24 17.02 -3.20
N ASN A 138 3.19 16.56 -1.95
CA ASN A 138 4.13 15.60 -1.41
C ASN A 138 3.32 14.53 -0.68
N ILE A 139 3.26 13.34 -1.27
CA ILE A 139 2.53 12.19 -0.75
C ILE A 139 3.55 11.10 -0.50
N SER A 140 3.61 10.60 0.73
CA SER A 140 4.43 9.47 1.12
C SER A 140 3.58 8.38 1.75
N ASN A 141 3.87 7.13 1.43
CA ASN A 141 3.30 5.96 2.09
C ASN A 141 4.39 4.91 2.36
N THR A 142 4.37 4.34 3.55
CA THR A 142 5.02 3.07 3.85
C THR A 142 4.31 1.90 3.12
N PRO A 143 4.96 0.74 2.93
CA PRO A 143 4.31 -0.47 2.42
C PRO A 143 3.07 -0.87 3.21
N GLN A 144 3.06 -0.63 4.54
CA GLN A 144 1.94 -0.97 5.41
C GLN A 144 0.72 -0.05 5.21
N GLU A 145 0.95 1.24 4.93
CA GLU A 145 -0.11 2.17 4.55
C GLU A 145 -0.62 1.85 3.14
N ALA A 146 0.27 1.54 2.20
CA ALA A 146 -0.13 1.14 0.85
C ALA A 146 -0.97 -0.16 0.84
N LEU A 147 -0.69 -1.12 1.73
CA LEU A 147 -1.53 -2.30 1.93
C LEU A 147 -2.92 -1.95 2.50
N GLN A 148 -3.04 -0.91 3.31
CA GLN A 148 -4.34 -0.41 3.80
C GLN A 148 -5.10 0.34 2.70
N ASN A 149 -4.41 1.16 1.92
CA ASN A 149 -4.97 1.86 0.76
C ASN A 149 -5.49 0.87 -0.28
N GLY A 150 -4.77 -0.22 -0.55
CA GLY A 150 -5.21 -1.28 -1.47
C GLY A 150 -6.40 -2.11 -0.98
N GLN A 151 -6.71 -2.08 0.32
CA GLN A 151 -7.92 -2.69 0.88
C GLN A 151 -9.12 -1.73 0.91
N THR A 152 -8.88 -0.41 0.89
CA THR A 152 -9.91 0.63 1.10
C THR A 152 -10.22 1.45 -0.16
N GLY A 153 -9.34 1.47 -1.15
CA GLY A 153 -9.43 2.35 -2.31
C GLY A 153 -9.06 3.81 -2.01
N ALA A 154 -8.26 4.07 -0.97
CA ALA A 154 -7.81 5.41 -0.61
C ALA A 154 -6.75 5.95 -1.60
N ASP A 155 -6.70 7.28 -1.74
CA ASP A 155 -5.68 7.99 -2.53
C ASP A 155 -4.26 7.76 -1.99
N GLY A 156 -3.26 7.89 -2.87
CA GLY A 156 -1.85 7.60 -2.59
C GLY A 156 -1.41 6.24 -3.14
N PHE A 157 -0.25 5.77 -2.70
CA PHE A 157 0.26 4.46 -3.13
C PHE A 157 -0.60 3.34 -2.56
N TYR A 158 -0.80 2.28 -3.34
CA TYR A 158 -1.49 1.08 -2.92
C TYR A 158 -0.71 -0.19 -3.27
N ILE A 159 -0.93 -1.22 -2.47
CA ILE A 159 -0.56 -2.62 -2.73
C ILE A 159 -1.82 -3.43 -2.41
N SER A 160 -2.31 -4.25 -3.34
CA SER A 160 -3.47 -5.10 -3.10
C SER A 160 -3.22 -6.10 -1.97
N GLY A 161 -4.28 -6.60 -1.31
CA GLY A 161 -4.13 -7.48 -0.14
C GLY A 161 -3.41 -8.82 -0.41
N ASP A 162 -3.31 -9.23 -1.68
CA ASP A 162 -2.56 -10.39 -2.17
C ASP A 162 -1.16 -10.02 -2.74
N GLY A 163 -0.82 -8.73 -2.79
CA GLY A 163 0.41 -8.20 -3.38
C GLY A 163 0.48 -8.25 -4.91
N GLN A 164 -0.58 -8.69 -5.60
CA GLN A 164 -0.56 -8.89 -7.05
C GLN A 164 -0.58 -7.57 -7.85
N PHE A 165 -1.23 -6.53 -7.32
CA PHE A 165 -1.38 -5.22 -7.96
C PHE A 165 -0.82 -4.14 -7.06
N SER A 166 -0.01 -3.25 -7.62
CA SER A 166 0.55 -2.10 -6.91
C SER A 166 0.50 -0.87 -7.79
N GLY A 167 0.22 0.29 -7.23
CA GLY A 167 0.02 1.51 -7.99
C GLY A 167 -0.11 2.75 -7.12
N PHE A 168 -0.63 3.80 -7.72
CA PHE A 168 -0.86 5.10 -7.08
C PHE A 168 -2.19 5.67 -7.56
N PHE A 169 -3.15 5.83 -6.65
CA PHE A 169 -4.41 6.54 -6.91
C PHE A 169 -4.22 8.04 -6.65
N TYR A 170 -4.79 8.88 -7.51
CA TYR A 170 -4.70 10.34 -7.36
C TYR A 170 -6.02 11.06 -7.67
N PRO A 171 -6.35 12.16 -6.95
CA PRO A 171 -7.51 13.02 -7.25
C PRO A 171 -7.38 13.74 -8.61
N GLU A 172 -8.50 14.24 -9.15
CA GLU A 172 -8.57 14.84 -10.50
C GLU A 172 -7.70 16.10 -10.66
N ASP A 173 -7.48 16.85 -9.59
CA ASP A 173 -6.66 18.08 -9.58
C ASP A 173 -5.15 17.82 -9.73
N MET A 174 -4.71 16.59 -9.51
CA MET A 174 -3.34 16.12 -9.78
C MET A 174 -3.13 15.67 -11.25
N LYS A 175 -4.17 15.64 -12.07
CA LYS A 175 -4.04 15.23 -13.48
C LYS A 175 -3.20 16.23 -14.28
N GLY A 176 -2.27 15.72 -15.09
CA GLY A 176 -1.26 16.53 -15.79
C GLY A 176 -0.18 17.11 -14.87
N GLU A 177 -0.13 16.70 -13.60
CA GLU A 177 0.93 17.12 -12.69
C GLU A 177 2.24 16.40 -13.03
N LYS A 178 3.32 17.19 -13.12
CA LYS A 178 4.69 16.68 -13.24
C LYS A 178 5.29 16.54 -11.86
N GLY A 179 5.94 15.40 -11.64
CA GLY A 179 6.56 15.09 -10.37
C GLY A 179 7.46 13.87 -10.46
N GLN A 180 8.12 13.57 -9.36
CA GLN A 180 9.00 12.44 -9.22
C GLN A 180 8.32 11.35 -8.38
N VAL A 181 8.25 10.14 -8.93
CA VAL A 181 8.04 8.92 -8.16
C VAL A 181 9.37 8.49 -7.56
N ILE A 182 9.38 8.22 -6.26
CA ILE A 182 10.56 7.79 -5.50
C ILE A 182 10.22 6.49 -4.76
N PHE A 183 11.11 5.50 -4.83
CA PHE A 183 11.05 4.30 -4.01
C PHE A 183 12.33 4.21 -3.16
N GLN A 184 12.16 4.21 -1.84
CA GLN A 184 13.25 4.08 -0.88
C GLN A 184 13.35 2.63 -0.41
N PHE A 185 14.55 2.06 -0.50
CA PHE A 185 14.86 0.72 -0.03
C PHE A 185 15.91 0.77 1.06
N GLN A 186 15.83 -0.12 2.05
CA GLN A 186 16.81 -0.23 3.12
C GLN A 186 17.14 -1.70 3.41
N ASN A 187 18.37 -1.97 3.80
CA ASN A 187 18.81 -3.28 4.28
C ASN A 187 18.94 -3.34 5.82
N ASP A 188 19.13 -4.53 6.38
CA ASP A 188 19.28 -4.76 7.82
C ASP A 188 20.47 -4.01 8.48
N GLN A 189 21.38 -3.44 7.68
CA GLN A 189 22.50 -2.63 8.15
C GLN A 189 22.17 -1.12 8.16
N GLY A 190 20.95 -0.74 7.79
CA GLY A 190 20.52 0.66 7.68
C GLY A 190 21.08 1.38 6.44
N GLN A 191 21.63 0.66 5.46
CA GLN A 191 22.05 1.26 4.19
C GLN A 191 20.83 1.48 3.31
N GLU A 192 20.77 2.65 2.68
CA GLU A 192 19.63 3.06 1.84
C GLU A 192 20.00 3.07 0.36
N LEU A 193 19.03 2.69 -0.47
CA LEU A 193 19.04 2.88 -1.92
C LEU A 193 17.77 3.60 -2.34
N SER A 194 17.87 4.41 -3.39
CA SER A 194 16.76 5.18 -3.95
C SER A 194 16.62 4.86 -5.42
N TRP A 195 15.40 4.57 -5.88
CA TRP A 195 15.05 4.61 -7.29
C TRP A 195 14.13 5.81 -7.52
N LYS A 196 14.35 6.54 -8.61
CA LYS A 196 13.67 7.81 -8.89
C LYS A 196 13.31 7.91 -10.36
N LYS A 197 12.12 8.44 -10.64
CA LYS A 197 11.70 8.74 -12.01
C LYS A 197 10.75 9.93 -12.08
N GLU A 198 11.04 10.88 -12.95
CA GLU A 198 10.13 11.96 -13.29
C GLU A 198 9.06 11.48 -14.28
N ILE A 199 7.78 11.77 -14.02
CA ILE A 199 6.64 11.47 -14.89
C ILE A 199 5.60 12.60 -14.84
N GLU A 200 4.70 12.62 -15.82
CA GLU A 200 3.48 13.42 -15.83
C GLU A 200 2.27 12.49 -15.62
N LEU A 201 1.40 12.79 -14.65
CA LEU A 201 0.19 11.99 -14.37
C LEU A 201 -0.86 12.16 -15.47
N LYS A 202 -1.47 11.07 -15.94
CA LYS A 202 -2.38 11.08 -17.11
C LYS A 202 -3.87 11.21 -16.79
#